data_AF-A0A926PTI6-F1
#
_entry.id   AF-A0A926PTI6-F1
#
_cell.length_a   1.000
_cell.length_b   1.000
_cell.length_c   1.000
_cell.angle_alpha   90.00
_cell.angle_beta   90.00
_cell.angle_gamma   90.00
#
_symmetry.space_group_name_H-M   'P 1'
#
loop_
_entity.id
_entity.type
_entity.pdbx_description
1 polymer ?
#
loop_
_entity_poly.entity_id
_entity_poly.type
_entity_poly.pdbx_seq_one_letter_code
_entity_poly.pdbx_strand_id
1 'polypeptide(L)'
;MFEEDLLSIDRLFSVFLSSTDVEQLKRQKIQRLSPAALAYLGDAVYELYIRTYYLMPPQRLQAYHKEVVAQVRAEAQAQYLQMLQPYLTQAEQDVVRRGRNAAHRVPKRLAPEIYQQATSLETLLGYLYVTDPPRLAQLFAYLQPLLQPSTEP
;
A
#
# COMPACT_ATOMS: atom_id res chain seq x y z
N MET A 1 10.12 7.74 22.65
CA MET A 1 11.02 8.01 21.50
C MET A 1 10.44 7.38 20.24
N PHE A 2 10.40 6.06 20.10
CA PHE A 2 9.80 5.37 18.93
C PHE A 2 8.34 5.78 18.62
N GLU A 3 7.50 5.94 19.63
CA GLU A 3 6.07 6.26 19.43
C GLU A 3 5.85 7.71 18.91
N GLU A 4 6.69 8.67 19.34
CA GLU A 4 6.63 10.05 18.84
C GLU A 4 7.20 10.18 17.41
N ASP A 5 8.20 9.36 17.08
CA ASP A 5 8.76 9.30 15.73
C ASP A 5 7.75 8.74 14.72
N LEU A 6 7.01 7.68 15.09
CA LEU A 6 5.94 7.10 14.26
C LEU A 6 4.78 8.09 14.05
N LEU A 7 4.34 8.79 15.10
CA LEU A 7 3.32 9.83 15.01
C LEU A 7 3.74 11.02 14.12
N SER A 8 5.05 11.26 13.98
CA SER A 8 5.60 12.29 13.09
C SER A 8 5.63 11.84 11.64
N ILE A 9 5.97 10.57 11.41
CA ILE A 9 5.96 9.92 10.10
C ILE A 9 4.54 9.83 9.54
N ASP A 10 3.57 9.42 10.36
CA ASP A 10 2.16 9.36 9.96
C ASP A 10 1.62 10.74 9.57
N ARG A 11 2.05 11.79 10.28
CA ARG A 11 1.74 13.16 9.90
C ARG A 11 2.37 13.56 8.57
N LEU A 12 3.64 13.23 8.34
CA LEU A 12 4.30 13.53 7.06
C LEU A 12 3.59 12.86 5.88
N PHE A 13 3.24 11.58 6.04
CA PHE A 13 2.53 10.84 5.01
C PHE A 13 1.10 11.39 4.82
N SER A 14 0.40 11.72 5.90
CA SER A 14 -0.93 12.35 5.82
C SER A 14 -0.90 13.72 5.14
N VAL A 15 0.12 14.53 5.41
CA VAL A 15 0.35 15.82 4.73
C VAL A 15 0.59 15.59 3.24
N PHE A 16 1.44 14.64 2.88
CA PHE A 16 1.68 14.25 1.49
C PHE A 16 0.37 13.89 0.79
N LEU A 17 -0.43 12.98 1.38
CA LEU A 17 -1.75 12.59 0.87
C LEU A 17 -2.71 13.78 0.70
N SER A 18 -2.68 14.76 1.60
CA SER A 18 -3.52 15.96 1.54
C SER A 18 -3.05 17.03 0.54
N SER A 19 -1.76 17.01 0.18
CA SER A 19 -1.12 18.04 -0.66
C SER A 19 -1.17 17.74 -2.16
N THR A 20 -1.48 16.49 -2.51
CA THR A 20 -1.70 16.09 -3.90
C THR A 20 -2.97 16.76 -4.43
N ASP A 21 -2.89 17.48 -5.56
CA ASP A 21 -4.07 18.04 -6.26
C ASP A 21 -4.87 16.93 -6.96
N VAL A 22 -5.39 16.03 -6.11
CA VAL A 22 -6.27 14.92 -6.47
C VAL A 22 -7.53 15.44 -7.14
N GLU A 23 -7.93 16.69 -6.88
CA GLU A 23 -9.09 17.33 -7.50
C GLU A 23 -8.93 17.50 -9.02
N GLN A 24 -7.70 17.66 -9.53
CA GLN A 24 -7.45 17.61 -10.97
C GLN A 24 -7.62 16.19 -11.56
N LEU A 25 -7.21 15.16 -10.82
CA LEU A 25 -7.39 13.75 -11.20
C LEU A 25 -8.84 13.29 -11.08
N LYS A 26 -9.62 13.75 -10.08
CA LYS A 26 -11.07 13.52 -9.94
C LYS A 26 -11.89 14.16 -11.06
N ARG A 27 -11.45 15.32 -11.56
CA ARG A 27 -12.04 15.97 -12.76
C ARG A 27 -11.87 15.12 -14.01
N GLN A 28 -10.81 14.32 -14.09
CA GLN A 28 -10.69 13.25 -15.07
C GLN A 28 -11.39 11.98 -14.53
N LYS A 29 -12.07 11.22 -15.38
CA LYS A 29 -12.90 10.10 -14.90
C LYS A 29 -12.00 8.99 -14.32
N ILE A 30 -11.72 9.01 -13.02
CA ILE A 30 -11.01 7.94 -12.26
C ILE A 30 -11.64 6.57 -12.55
N GLN A 31 -12.96 6.52 -12.76
CA GLN A 31 -13.67 5.30 -13.18
C GLN A 31 -13.19 4.71 -14.52
N ARG A 32 -12.48 5.48 -15.36
CA ARG A 32 -11.88 5.02 -16.62
C ARG A 32 -10.47 4.45 -16.47
N LEU A 33 -9.83 4.62 -15.30
CA LEU A 33 -8.52 4.01 -15.07
C LEU A 33 -8.66 2.50 -15.03
N SER A 34 -7.79 1.81 -15.77
CA SER A 34 -7.75 0.36 -15.74
C SER A 34 -7.24 -0.12 -14.38
N PRO A 35 -7.65 -1.32 -13.91
CA PRO A 35 -7.10 -1.88 -12.68
C PRO A 35 -5.57 -1.97 -12.69
N ALA A 36 -4.96 -2.25 -13.85
CA ALA A 36 -3.51 -2.28 -14.00
C ALA A 36 -2.86 -0.89 -13.79
N ALA A 37 -3.50 0.19 -14.27
CA ALA A 37 -3.00 1.55 -14.02
C ALA A 37 -3.13 1.95 -12.55
N LEU A 38 -4.20 1.51 -11.88
CA LEU A 38 -4.38 1.70 -10.44
C LEU A 38 -3.34 0.90 -9.63
N ALA A 39 -3.08 -0.35 -10.00
CA ALA A 39 -2.03 -1.16 -9.38
C ALA A 39 -0.66 -0.51 -9.54
N TYR A 40 -0.32 -0.03 -10.74
CA TYR A 40 0.93 0.68 -10.99
C TYR A 40 1.12 1.90 -10.07
N LEU A 41 0.06 2.70 -9.86
CA LEU A 41 0.11 3.83 -8.94
C LEU A 41 0.19 3.37 -7.47
N GLY A 42 -0.60 2.36 -7.11
CA GLY A 42 -0.68 1.84 -5.75
C GLY A 42 0.60 1.18 -5.27
N ASP A 43 1.35 0.53 -6.16
CA ASP A 43 2.70 0.01 -5.87
C ASP A 43 3.64 1.14 -5.40
N ALA A 44 3.67 2.26 -6.13
CA ALA A 44 4.47 3.43 -5.74
C ALA A 44 4.01 4.06 -4.41
N VAL A 45 2.69 4.15 -4.20
CA VAL A 45 2.11 4.66 -2.95
C VAL A 45 2.48 3.77 -1.77
N TYR A 46 2.40 2.45 -1.95
CA TYR A 46 2.73 1.47 -0.94
C TYR A 46 4.23 1.46 -0.61
N GLU A 47 5.09 1.45 -1.63
CA GLU A 47 6.54 1.53 -1.47
C GLU A 47 6.95 2.78 -0.68
N LEU A 48 6.37 3.94 -1.03
CA LEU A 48 6.65 5.19 -0.30
C LEU A 48 6.19 5.11 1.15
N TYR A 49 4.98 4.59 1.41
CA TYR A 49 4.47 4.41 2.77
C TYR A 49 5.42 3.54 3.61
N ILE A 50 5.79 2.36 3.11
CA ILE A 50 6.69 1.44 3.83
C ILE A 50 8.06 2.08 4.06
N ARG A 51 8.67 2.72 3.05
CA ARG A 51 9.95 3.42 3.23
C ARG A 51 9.87 4.53 4.26
N THR A 52 8.75 5.25 4.31
CA THR A 52 8.51 6.33 5.27
C THR A 52 8.36 5.75 6.68
N TYR A 53 7.64 4.64 6.84
CA TYR A 53 7.45 3.93 8.11
C TYR A 53 8.79 3.47 8.72
N TYR A 54 9.67 2.89 7.90
CA TYR A 54 10.97 2.38 8.37
C TYR A 54 12.09 3.43 8.35
N LEU A 55 11.80 4.70 8.06
CA LEU A 55 12.83 5.74 7.93
C LEU A 55 13.54 6.03 9.26
N MET A 56 12.82 5.90 10.37
CA MET A 56 13.30 6.20 11.72
C MET A 56 13.35 4.96 12.60
N PRO A 57 14.34 4.87 13.50
CA PRO A 57 15.49 5.77 13.65
C PRO A 57 16.46 5.66 12.44
N PRO A 58 17.43 6.58 12.29
CA PRO A 58 18.42 6.49 11.23
C PRO A 58 19.20 5.17 11.23
N GLN A 59 19.29 4.50 10.08
CA GLN A 59 19.98 3.22 9.90
C GLN A 59 20.92 3.22 8.69
N ARG A 60 21.72 2.14 8.53
CA ARG A 60 22.50 1.92 7.31
C ARG A 60 21.56 1.53 6.16
N LEU A 61 21.91 1.90 4.92
CA LEU A 61 21.10 1.62 3.73
C LEU A 61 20.73 0.14 3.56
N GLN A 62 21.63 -0.77 3.93
CA GLN A 62 21.37 -2.22 3.87
C GLN A 62 20.27 -2.66 4.85
N ALA A 63 20.18 -2.04 6.03
CA ALA A 63 19.13 -2.32 7.00
C ALA A 63 17.77 -1.83 6.49
N TYR A 64 17.70 -0.59 6.00
CA TYR A 64 16.48 -0.07 5.34
C TYR A 64 16.01 -0.98 4.20
N HIS A 65 16.93 -1.41 3.34
CA HIS A 65 16.58 -2.30 2.23
C HIS A 65 16.04 -3.65 2.72
N LYS A 66 16.65 -4.26 3.75
CA LYS A 66 16.20 -5.52 4.35
C LYS A 66 14.77 -5.39 4.89
N GLU A 67 14.49 -4.35 5.67
CA GLU A 67 13.16 -4.11 6.26
C GLU A 67 12.11 -3.88 5.16
N VAL A 68 12.39 -2.95 4.23
CA VAL A 68 11.44 -2.58 3.16
C VAL A 68 11.14 -3.78 2.27
N VAL A 69 12.15 -4.48 1.75
CA VAL A 69 11.96 -5.66 0.87
C VAL A 69 11.09 -6.73 1.53
N ALA A 70 11.23 -6.92 2.85
CA ALA A 70 10.43 -7.90 3.57
C ALA A 70 8.93 -7.57 3.55
N GLN A 71 8.54 -6.30 3.48
CA GLN A 71 7.13 -5.86 3.44
C GLN A 71 6.60 -5.64 2.01
N VAL A 72 7.46 -5.27 1.05
CA VAL A 72 7.01 -4.91 -0.31
C VAL A 72 6.92 -6.09 -1.28
N ARG A 73 7.47 -7.25 -0.91
CA ARG A 73 7.30 -8.49 -1.67
C ARG A 73 5.84 -8.96 -1.74
N ALA A 74 5.50 -9.64 -2.83
CA ALA A 74 4.14 -10.07 -3.13
C ALA A 74 3.52 -10.97 -2.05
N GLU A 75 4.32 -11.81 -1.38
CA GLU A 75 3.86 -12.67 -0.29
C GLU A 75 3.34 -11.86 0.90
N ALA A 76 4.07 -10.81 1.29
CA ALA A 76 3.68 -9.93 2.39
C ALA A 76 2.43 -9.13 2.02
N GLN A 77 2.40 -8.56 0.80
CA GLN A 77 1.22 -7.87 0.29
C GLN A 77 -0.04 -8.76 0.26
N ALA A 78 0.10 -10.02 -0.13
CA ALA A 78 -1.01 -10.98 -0.10
C ALA A 78 -1.54 -11.20 1.32
N GLN A 79 -0.66 -11.30 2.31
CA GLN A 79 -1.04 -11.42 3.73
C GLN A 79 -1.74 -10.15 4.24
N TYR A 80 -1.25 -8.97 3.89
CA TYR A 80 -1.88 -7.71 4.30
C TYR A 80 -3.28 -7.55 3.70
N LEU A 81 -3.48 -7.94 2.45
CA LEU A 81 -4.82 -7.92 1.86
C LEU A 81 -5.79 -8.84 2.60
N GLN A 82 -5.36 -10.06 2.93
CA GLN A 82 -6.17 -11.00 3.72
C GLN A 82 -6.55 -10.41 5.09
N MET A 83 -5.62 -9.71 5.74
CA MET A 83 -5.87 -9.04 7.00
C MET A 83 -6.85 -7.87 6.85
N LEU A 84 -6.73 -7.08 5.78
CA LEU A 84 -7.60 -5.93 5.54
C LEU A 84 -9.03 -6.34 5.17
N GLN A 85 -9.24 -7.55 4.66
CA GLN A 85 -10.51 -8.03 4.12
C GLN A 85 -11.74 -7.76 5.00
N PRO A 86 -11.72 -7.96 6.34
CA PRO A 86 -12.85 -7.68 7.22
C PRO A 86 -13.19 -6.20 7.37
N TYR A 87 -12.25 -5.31 7.06
CA TYR A 87 -12.41 -3.86 7.18
C TYR A 87 -12.87 -3.21 5.87
N LEU A 88 -12.91 -3.95 4.77
CA LEU A 88 -13.26 -3.44 3.45
C LEU A 88 -14.77 -3.32 3.25
N THR A 89 -15.19 -2.15 2.77
CA THR A 89 -16.55 -1.91 2.26
C THR A 89 -16.82 -2.71 0.99
N GLN A 90 -18.09 -2.86 0.62
CA GLN A 90 -18.47 -3.58 -0.60
C GLN A 90 -17.82 -2.99 -1.87
N ALA A 91 -17.73 -1.66 -1.96
CA ALA A 91 -17.11 -0.97 -3.08
C ALA A 91 -15.60 -1.24 -3.16
N GLU A 92 -14.91 -1.28 -2.01
CA GLU A 92 -13.48 -1.61 -1.94
C GLU A 92 -13.23 -3.09 -2.31
N GLN A 93 -14.11 -4.00 -1.89
CA GLN A 93 -14.03 -5.41 -2.28
C GLN A 93 -14.21 -5.60 -3.80
N ASP A 94 -15.04 -4.78 -4.44
CA ASP A 94 -15.17 -4.78 -5.91
C ASP A 94 -13.90 -4.28 -6.60
N VAL A 95 -13.20 -3.29 -6.03
CA VAL A 95 -11.89 -2.83 -6.52
C VAL A 95 -10.86 -3.97 -6.42
N VAL A 96 -10.78 -4.64 -5.27
CA VAL A 96 -9.93 -5.81 -5.03
C VAL A 96 -10.19 -6.90 -6.07
N ARG A 97 -11.47 -7.25 -6.30
CA ARG A 97 -11.87 -8.24 -7.31
C ARG A 97 -11.45 -7.85 -8.73
N ARG A 98 -11.54 -6.56 -9.09
CA ARG A 98 -11.06 -6.06 -10.40
C ARG A 98 -9.55 -6.15 -10.53
N GLY A 99 -8.79 -5.86 -9.47
CA GLY A 99 -7.34 -6.03 -9.43
C GLY A 99 -6.94 -7.48 -9.66
N ARG A 100 -7.56 -8.41 -8.93
CA ARG A 100 -7.35 -9.86 -9.07
C ARG A 100 -7.55 -10.33 -10.51
N ASN A 101 -8.62 -9.86 -11.13
CA ASN A 101 -8.97 -10.23 -12.50
C ASN A 101 -8.02 -9.61 -13.53
N ALA A 102 -7.29 -8.53 -13.23
CA ALA A 102 -6.36 -7.91 -14.18
C ALA A 102 -4.93 -8.48 -14.11
N ALA A 103 -4.62 -9.27 -13.09
CA ALA A 103 -3.32 -9.90 -12.87
C ALA A 103 -3.08 -11.10 -13.82
N HIS A 104 -2.91 -10.82 -15.11
CA HIS A 104 -2.83 -11.85 -16.17
C HIS A 104 -1.40 -12.27 -16.55
N ARG A 105 -0.36 -11.48 -16.24
CA ARG A 105 1.04 -11.78 -16.60
C ARG A 105 1.86 -12.15 -15.37
N VAL A 106 1.46 -13.22 -14.70
CA VAL A 106 2.13 -13.72 -13.50
C VAL A 106 3.59 -14.10 -13.81
N PRO A 107 4.59 -13.58 -13.07
CA PRO A 107 5.96 -14.05 -13.18
C PRO A 107 6.07 -15.54 -12.87
N LYS A 108 6.85 -16.31 -13.65
CA LYS A 108 7.00 -17.78 -13.49
C LYS A 108 7.42 -18.25 -12.09
N ARG A 109 8.01 -17.36 -11.28
CA ARG A 109 8.55 -17.66 -9.95
C ARG A 109 7.54 -17.47 -8.81
N LEU A 110 6.40 -16.82 -9.06
CA LEU A 110 5.38 -16.55 -8.07
C LEU A 110 4.17 -17.45 -8.28
N ALA A 111 3.58 -17.92 -7.17
CA ALA A 111 2.29 -18.57 -7.24
C ALA A 111 1.25 -17.57 -7.80
N PRO A 112 0.42 -17.97 -8.79
CA PRO A 112 -0.55 -17.07 -9.41
C PRO A 112 -1.46 -16.35 -8.41
N GLU A 113 -1.89 -17.06 -7.36
CA GLU A 113 -2.72 -16.51 -6.30
C GLU A 113 -2.00 -15.39 -5.52
N ILE A 114 -0.74 -15.59 -5.14
CA ILE A 114 0.05 -14.58 -4.40
C ILE A 114 0.19 -13.30 -5.24
N TYR A 115 0.54 -13.45 -6.51
CA TYR A 115 0.66 -12.30 -7.42
C TYR A 115 -0.68 -11.59 -7.63
N GLN A 116 -1.77 -12.34 -7.75
CA GLN A 116 -3.13 -11.82 -7.86
C GLN A 116 -3.55 -11.02 -6.62
N GLN A 117 -3.25 -11.54 -5.42
CA GLN A 117 -3.57 -10.85 -4.16
C GLN A 117 -2.73 -9.57 -4.00
N ALA A 118 -1.42 -9.62 -4.28
CA ALA A 118 -0.57 -8.44 -4.26
C ALA A 118 -1.06 -7.35 -5.24
N THR A 119 -1.33 -7.72 -6.49
CA THR A 119 -1.89 -6.79 -7.50
C THR A 119 -3.24 -6.21 -7.04
N SER A 120 -4.05 -6.99 -6.32
CA SER A 120 -5.34 -6.53 -5.79
C SER A 120 -5.18 -5.49 -4.68
N LEU A 121 -4.19 -5.67 -3.80
CA LEU A 121 -3.84 -4.69 -2.79
C LEU A 121 -3.38 -3.39 -3.45
N GLU A 122 -2.41 -3.47 -4.36
CA GLU A 122 -1.92 -2.32 -5.12
C GLU A 122 -3.06 -1.58 -5.83
N THR A 123 -3.98 -2.32 -6.48
CA THR A 123 -5.15 -1.73 -7.13
C THR A 123 -6.03 -0.95 -6.14
N LEU A 124 -6.27 -1.51 -4.94
CA LEU A 124 -7.05 -0.86 -3.90
C LEU A 124 -6.37 0.41 -3.38
N LEU A 125 -5.07 0.34 -3.09
CA LEU A 125 -4.29 1.47 -2.58
C LEU A 125 -4.23 2.60 -3.60
N GLY A 126 -3.99 2.28 -4.87
CA GLY A 126 -4.01 3.26 -5.96
C GLY A 126 -5.38 3.89 -6.19
N TYR A 127 -6.47 3.11 -6.03
CA TYR A 127 -7.83 3.65 -6.08
C TYR A 127 -8.07 4.66 -4.95
N LEU A 128 -7.82 4.27 -3.70
CA LEU A 128 -8.07 5.12 -2.53
C LEU A 128 -7.17 6.35 -2.50
N TYR A 129 -5.92 6.25 -2.97
CA TYR A 129 -5.05 7.41 -3.11
C TYR A 129 -5.68 8.55 -3.93
N VAL A 130 -6.46 8.21 -4.96
CA VAL A 130 -7.08 9.20 -5.85
C VAL A 130 -8.54 9.51 -5.47
N THR A 131 -9.24 8.61 -4.79
CA THR A 131 -10.66 8.82 -4.45
C THR A 131 -10.87 9.30 -3.03
N ASP A 132 -10.12 8.74 -2.08
CA ASP A 132 -10.31 8.93 -0.64
C ASP A 132 -8.99 8.73 0.13
N PRO A 133 -8.08 9.73 0.10
CA PRO A 133 -6.81 9.67 0.82
C PRO A 133 -6.96 9.47 2.35
N PRO A 134 -7.96 10.06 3.03
CA PRO A 134 -8.23 9.74 4.44
C PRO A 134 -8.53 8.26 4.68
N ARG A 135 -9.34 7.63 3.80
CA ARG A 135 -9.61 6.19 3.89
C ARG A 135 -8.38 5.34 3.61
N LEU A 136 -7.53 5.75 2.67
CA LEU A 136 -6.22 5.11 2.44
C LEU A 136 -5.37 5.11 3.72
N ALA A 137 -5.27 6.26 4.40
CA ALA A 137 -4.53 6.37 5.65
C ALA A 137 -5.10 5.45 6.75
N GLN A 138 -6.43 5.29 6.83
CA GLN A 138 -7.05 4.33 7.76
C GLN A 138 -6.66 2.89 7.46
N LEU A 139 -6.61 2.47 6.18
CA LEU A 139 -6.17 1.12 5.85
C LEU A 139 -4.72 0.88 6.24
N PHE A 140 -3.84 1.87 6.05
CA PHE A 140 -2.47 1.79 6.51
C PHE A 140 -2.35 1.69 8.04
N ALA A 141 -3.17 2.43 8.78
CA ALA A 141 -3.22 2.33 10.24
C ALA A 141 -3.59 0.90 10.72
N TYR A 142 -4.47 0.19 10.01
CA TYR A 142 -4.74 -1.22 10.33
C TYR A 142 -3.53 -2.13 10.12
N LEU A 143 -2.61 -1.80 9.21
CA LEU A 143 -1.42 -2.60 8.95
C LEU A 143 -0.27 -2.34 9.94
N GLN A 144 -0.21 -1.16 10.57
CA GLN A 144 0.89 -0.77 11.46
C GLN A 144 1.26 -1.82 12.53
N PRO A 145 0.32 -2.50 13.22
CA PRO A 145 0.67 -3.52 14.21
C PRO A 145 1.46 -4.71 13.65
N LEU A 146 1.41 -4.94 12.34
CA LEU A 146 2.14 -5.99 11.63
C LEU A 146 3.50 -5.52 11.10
N LEU A 147 3.69 -4.21 10.98
CA LEU A 147 4.93 -3.58 10.54
C LEU A 147 5.87 -3.46 11.75
N GLN A 148 6.40 -4.59 12.19
CA GLN A 148 7.41 -4.60 13.24
C GLN A 148 8.79 -4.38 12.60
N PRO A 149 9.64 -3.51 13.17
CA PRO A 149 11.05 -3.54 12.85
C PRO A 149 11.61 -4.91 13.20
N SER A 150 12.47 -5.48 12.35
CA SER A 150 13.27 -6.63 12.73
C SER A 150 13.98 -6.28 14.04
N THR A 151 13.51 -6.83 15.15
CA THR A 151 14.25 -6.83 16.39
C THR A 151 15.43 -7.77 16.19
N GLU A 152 16.48 -7.28 15.55
CA GLU A 152 17.82 -7.85 15.74
C GLU A 152 18.52 -7.04 16.84
N PRO A 153 19.01 -7.69 17.90
CA PRO A 153 19.83 -7.04 18.94
C PRO A 153 21.18 -6.55 18.41
#